data_AF-A0A0F6NCP3-F1
#
_entry.id   AF-A0A0F6NCP3-F1
#
_cell.length_a   1.000
_cell.length_b   1.000
_cell.length_c   1.000
_cell.angle_alpha   90.00
_cell.angle_beta   90.00
_cell.angle_gamma   90.00
#
_symmetry.space_group_name_H-M   'P 1'
#
loop_
_entity.id
_entity.type
_entity.pdbx_description
1 polymer ?
#
loop_
_entity_poly.entity_id
_entity_poly.type
_entity_poly.pdbx_seq_one_letter_code
_entity_poly.pdbx_strand_id
1 'polypeptide(L)'
;VLNFAFQAFQIGSNIWLTQWSNDKEVETNTAKRDMYLGVYGAFGFAQGLLSVTKVILPSLGGLRAATLLHAFLLRNVLRLPTHFYDTTPQGRILSRFSKDIDTVDTIIPHIIITIVWIVYEVLATIVVISISTPIFLAVIVPIGFIYYFAQRFYVATSRQLMRLESVS
;
A
#
# COMPACT_ATOMS: atom_id res chain seq x y z
N VAL A 1 4.84 -9.94 1.30
CA VAL A 1 4.32 -11.32 1.14
C VAL A 1 2.81 -11.35 0.99
N LEU A 2 2.02 -10.91 1.97
CA LEU A 2 0.54 -10.96 1.88
C LEU A 2 -0.04 -10.18 0.70
N ASN A 3 0.45 -8.96 0.45
CA ASN A 3 0.04 -8.17 -0.71
C ASN A 3 0.37 -8.86 -2.04
N PHE A 4 1.54 -9.48 -2.13
CA PHE A 4 1.93 -10.27 -3.30
C PHE A 4 1.03 -11.50 -3.50
N ALA A 5 0.73 -12.23 -2.43
CA ALA A 5 -0.17 -13.38 -2.49
C ALA A 5 -1.57 -12.96 -2.95
N PHE A 6 -2.15 -11.93 -2.34
CA PHE A 6 -3.45 -11.37 -2.75
C PHE A 6 -3.46 -11.02 -4.25
N GLN A 7 -2.41 -10.34 -4.72
CA GLN A 7 -2.27 -9.94 -6.11
C GLN A 7 -2.13 -11.15 -7.05
N ALA A 8 -1.39 -12.19 -6.64
CA ALA A 8 -1.27 -13.43 -7.41
C ALA A 8 -2.60 -14.18 -7.54
N PHE A 9 -3.39 -14.26 -6.45
CA PHE A 9 -4.74 -14.84 -6.50
C PHE A 9 -5.69 -14.01 -7.37
N GLN A 10 -5.61 -12.68 -7.33
CA GLN A 10 -6.38 -11.80 -8.21
C GLN A 10 -6.02 -12.01 -9.68
N ILE A 11 -4.73 -12.09 -10.01
CA ILE A 11 -4.27 -12.36 -11.37
C ILE A 11 -4.74 -13.74 -11.84
N GLY A 12 -4.54 -14.77 -11.01
CA GLY A 12 -4.96 -16.13 -11.31
C GLY A 12 -6.46 -16.23 -11.58
N SER A 13 -7.28 -15.55 -10.77
CA SER A 13 -8.73 -15.45 -10.96
C SER A 13 -9.10 -14.82 -12.31
N ASN A 14 -8.43 -13.74 -12.70
CA ASN A 14 -8.66 -13.09 -14.00
C ASN A 14 -8.22 -13.98 -15.19
N ILE A 15 -7.08 -14.68 -15.08
CA ILE A 15 -6.62 -15.61 -16.11
C ILE A 15 -7.60 -16.77 -16.25
N TRP A 16 -8.07 -17.32 -15.12
CA TRP A 16 -9.07 -18.39 -15.10
C TRP A 16 -10.37 -17.96 -15.76
N LEU A 17 -10.86 -16.75 -15.46
CA LEU A 17 -12.04 -16.18 -16.12
C LEU A 17 -11.82 -16.00 -17.62
N THR A 18 -10.63 -15.57 -18.03
CA THR A 18 -10.27 -15.46 -19.46
C THR A 18 -10.33 -16.83 -20.17
N GLN A 19 -9.83 -17.89 -19.52
CA GLN A 19 -9.92 -19.25 -20.06
C GLN A 19 -11.37 -19.73 -20.13
N TRP A 20 -12.14 -19.54 -19.06
CA TRP A 20 -13.56 -19.88 -19.03
C TRP A 20 -14.34 -19.16 -20.13
N SER A 21 -14.08 -17.86 -20.35
CA SER A 21 -14.76 -17.06 -21.37
C SER A 21 -14.44 -17.48 -22.82
N ASN A 22 -13.30 -18.14 -23.06
CA ASN A 22 -12.88 -18.56 -24.40
C ASN A 22 -13.25 -20.02 -24.73
N ASP A 23 -13.69 -20.80 -23.75
CA ASP A 23 -14.02 -22.21 -23.91
C ASP A 23 -15.49 -22.40 -24.34
N LYS A 24 -15.70 -22.68 -25.64
CA LYS A 24 -17.03 -22.89 -26.24
C LYS A 24 -17.72 -24.17 -25.77
N GLU A 25 -16.99 -25.13 -25.21
CA GLU A 25 -17.57 -26.41 -24.76
C GLU A 25 -18.37 -26.29 -23.45
N VAL A 26 -18.23 -25.14 -22.77
CA VAL A 26 -18.92 -24.86 -21.50
C VAL A 26 -20.43 -24.64 -21.70
N GLU A 27 -20.86 -24.22 -22.89
CA GLU A 27 -22.28 -24.05 -23.22
C GLU A 27 -23.02 -25.40 -23.32
N THR A 28 -22.32 -26.45 -23.76
CA THR A 28 -22.92 -27.78 -23.99
C THR A 28 -22.74 -28.74 -22.82
N ASN A 29 -21.67 -28.58 -22.03
CA ASN A 29 -21.33 -29.51 -20.95
C ASN A 29 -21.45 -28.88 -19.55
N THR A 30 -22.56 -29.18 -18.87
CA THR A 30 -22.88 -28.70 -17.51
C THR A 30 -21.79 -29.03 -16.48
N ALA A 31 -21.12 -30.18 -16.58
CA ALA A 31 -20.09 -30.58 -15.63
C ALA A 31 -18.84 -29.68 -15.71
N LYS A 32 -18.45 -29.25 -16.92
CA LYS A 32 -17.33 -28.31 -17.11
C LYS A 32 -17.67 -26.93 -16.55
N ARG A 33 -18.90 -26.46 -16.77
CA ARG A 33 -19.38 -25.18 -16.23
C ARG A 33 -19.30 -25.14 -14.70
N ASP A 34 -19.79 -26.19 -14.05
CA ASP A 34 -19.82 -26.25 -12.58
C ASP A 34 -18.39 -26.34 -12.01
N MET A 35 -17.45 -26.99 -12.73
CA MET A 35 -16.02 -26.98 -12.38
C MET A 35 -15.41 -25.57 -12.47
N TYR A 36 -15.59 -24.85 -13.59
CA TYR A 36 -15.07 -23.48 -13.76
C TYR A 36 -15.61 -22.54 -12.67
N LEU A 37 -16.91 -22.65 -12.37
CA LEU A 37 -17.59 -21.83 -11.38
C LEU A 37 -17.13 -22.16 -9.95
N GLY A 38 -16.94 -23.44 -9.62
CA GLY A 38 -16.40 -23.88 -8.34
C GLY A 38 -14.97 -23.40 -8.09
N VAL A 39 -14.08 -23.53 -9.09
CA VAL A 39 -12.70 -23.05 -8.98
C VAL A 39 -12.65 -21.52 -8.87
N TYR A 40 -13.45 -20.80 -9.66
CA TYR A 40 -13.55 -19.34 -9.56
C TYR A 40 -14.08 -18.89 -8.19
N GLY A 41 -15.09 -19.59 -7.65
CA GLY A 41 -15.58 -19.35 -6.30
C GLY A 41 -14.51 -19.57 -5.23
N ALA A 42 -13.70 -20.62 -5.35
CA ALA A 42 -12.57 -20.88 -4.45
C ALA A 42 -11.50 -19.77 -4.52
N PHE A 43 -11.18 -19.28 -5.73
CA PHE A 43 -10.30 -18.11 -5.90
C PHE A 43 -10.85 -16.87 -5.20
N GLY A 44 -12.14 -16.57 -5.37
CA GLY A 44 -12.79 -15.42 -4.72
C GLY A 44 -12.81 -15.53 -3.20
N PHE A 45 -13.08 -16.72 -2.65
CA PHE A 45 -13.05 -16.95 -1.20
C PHE A 45 -11.64 -16.79 -0.63
N ALA A 46 -10.63 -17.37 -1.27
CA ALA A 46 -9.24 -17.23 -0.86
C ALA A 46 -8.77 -15.76 -0.92
N GLN A 47 -9.15 -15.04 -1.97
CA GLN A 47 -8.88 -13.62 -2.13
C GLN A 47 -9.56 -12.79 -1.01
N GLY A 48 -10.82 -13.10 -0.68
CA GLY A 48 -11.55 -12.45 0.40
C GLY A 48 -10.84 -12.60 1.76
N LEU A 49 -10.43 -13.83 2.09
CA LEU A 49 -9.69 -14.10 3.32
C LEU A 49 -8.36 -13.33 3.37
N LEU A 50 -7.58 -13.38 2.28
CA LEU A 50 -6.33 -12.64 2.17
C LEU A 50 -6.53 -11.13 2.24
N SER A 51 -7.66 -10.61 1.73
CA SER A 51 -7.99 -9.18 1.79
C SER A 51 -8.20 -8.70 3.22
N VAL A 52 -8.82 -9.51 4.07
CA VAL A 52 -8.99 -9.18 5.49
C VAL A 52 -7.62 -9.25 6.19
N THR A 53 -6.88 -10.31 5.98
CA THR A 53 -5.57 -10.51 6.64
C THR A 53 -4.53 -9.47 6.22
N LYS A 54 -4.50 -9.04 4.94
CA LYS A 54 -3.54 -8.04 4.45
C LYS A 54 -3.76 -6.65 5.07
N VAL A 55 -4.98 -6.35 5.55
CA VAL A 55 -5.31 -5.07 6.19
C VAL A 55 -5.11 -5.15 7.70
N ILE A 56 -5.58 -6.22 8.35
CA ILE A 56 -5.54 -6.34 9.80
C ILE A 56 -4.11 -6.45 10.32
N LEU A 57 -3.25 -7.26 9.71
CA LEU A 57 -1.89 -7.49 10.24
C LEU A 57 -1.02 -6.22 10.27
N PRO A 58 -0.90 -5.44 9.17
CA PRO A 58 -0.18 -4.17 9.21
C PRO A 58 -0.80 -3.15 10.15
N SER A 59 -2.13 -3.11 10.27
CA SER A 59 -2.84 -2.20 11.18
C SER A 59 -2.49 -2.50 12.65
N LEU A 60 -2.49 -3.78 13.04
CA LEU A 60 -2.06 -4.19 14.39
C LEU A 60 -0.57 -3.89 14.63
N GLY A 61 0.27 -4.05 13.61
CA GLY A 61 1.68 -3.65 13.66
C GLY A 61 1.84 -2.14 13.89
N GLY A 62 1.04 -1.33 13.19
CA GLY A 62 0.98 0.13 13.35
C GLY A 62 0.62 0.54 14.77
N LEU A 63 -0.41 -0.07 15.36
CA LEU A 63 -0.82 0.20 16.75
C LEU A 63 0.29 -0.12 17.76
N ARG A 64 1.01 -1.24 17.56
CA ARG A 64 2.15 -1.60 18.41
C ARG A 64 3.30 -0.61 18.25
N ALA A 65 3.60 -0.19 17.02
CA ALA A 65 4.62 0.80 16.74
C ALA A 65 4.30 2.16 17.38
N ALA A 66 3.05 2.62 17.27
CA ALA A 66 2.55 3.85 17.91
C ALA A 66 2.78 3.82 19.43
N THR A 67 2.36 2.72 20.09
CA THR A 67 2.53 2.57 21.55
C THR A 67 4.00 2.59 21.97
N LEU A 68 4.87 1.89 21.23
CA LEU A 68 6.30 1.85 21.50
C LEU A 68 6.98 3.21 21.28
N LEU A 69 6.63 3.93 20.21
CA LEU A 69 7.15 5.26 19.92
C LEU A 69 6.73 6.26 20.99
N HIS A 70 5.46 6.24 21.40
CA HIS A 70 4.96 7.10 22.48
C HIS A 70 5.70 6.81 23.80
N ALA A 71 5.85 5.53 24.18
CA ALA A 71 6.57 5.15 25.40
C ALA A 71 8.04 5.54 25.36
N PHE A 72 8.71 5.38 24.21
CA PHE A 72 10.10 5.78 24.02
C PHE A 72 10.27 7.30 24.12
N LEU A 73 9.39 8.06 23.47
CA LEU A 73 9.41 9.53 23.53
C LEU A 73 9.19 10.02 24.97
N LEU A 74 8.18 9.49 25.66
CA LEU A 74 7.89 9.86 27.04
C LEU A 74 9.08 9.57 27.96
N ARG A 75 9.66 8.36 27.85
CA ARG A 75 10.83 7.96 28.66
C ARG A 75 12.03 8.88 28.43
N ASN A 76 12.29 9.27 27.19
CA ASN A 76 13.42 10.14 26.88
C ASN A 76 13.17 11.56 27.38
N VAL A 77 11.97 12.10 27.19
CA VAL A 77 11.63 13.44 27.66
C VAL A 77 11.80 13.53 29.17
N LEU A 78 11.28 12.58 29.95
CA LEU A 78 11.42 12.55 31.41
C LEU A 78 12.88 12.48 31.93
N ARG A 79 13.84 12.11 31.08
CA ARG A 79 15.27 12.00 31.43
C ARG A 79 16.10 13.20 30.97
N LEU A 80 15.47 14.20 30.35
CA LEU A 80 16.17 15.39 29.89
C LEU A 80 16.62 16.26 31.08
N PRO A 81 17.78 16.93 30.98
CA PRO A 81 18.26 17.83 32.04
C PRO A 81 17.30 19.01 32.22
N THR A 82 17.23 19.56 33.44
CA THR A 82 16.35 20.70 33.77
C THR A 82 16.56 21.91 32.86
N HIS A 83 17.82 22.18 32.46
CA HIS A 83 18.17 23.24 31.50
C HIS A 83 17.43 23.14 30.16
N PHE A 84 17.06 21.93 29.71
CA PHE A 84 16.28 21.75 28.49
C PHE A 84 14.86 22.34 28.65
N TYR A 85 14.27 22.19 29.83
CA TYR A 85 12.93 22.70 30.12
C TYR A 85 12.91 24.22 30.31
N ASP A 86 14.01 24.81 30.76
CA ASP A 86 14.14 26.27 30.92
C ASP A 86 14.35 26.98 29.55
N THR A 87 15.04 26.31 28.62
CA THR A 87 15.34 26.86 27.29
C THR A 87 14.27 26.56 26.24
N THR A 88 13.49 25.50 26.42
CA THR A 88 12.50 25.06 25.44
C THR A 88 11.09 25.44 25.93
N PRO A 89 10.32 26.26 25.18
CA PRO A 89 8.98 26.62 25.61
C PRO A 89 8.10 25.37 25.72
N GLN A 90 7.36 25.26 26.82
CA GLN A 90 6.49 24.11 27.10
C GLN A 90 5.50 23.82 25.95
N GLY A 91 5.02 24.86 25.26
CA GLY A 91 4.15 24.73 24.09
C GLY A 91 4.77 23.93 22.94
N ARG A 92 6.09 23.97 22.76
CA ARG A 92 6.79 23.17 21.73
C ARG A 92 6.87 21.69 22.11
N ILE A 93 7.00 21.39 23.40
CA ILE A 93 6.96 20.01 23.88
C ILE A 93 5.54 19.47 23.70
N LEU A 94 4.52 20.25 24.05
CA LEU A 94 3.12 19.87 23.86
C LEU A 94 2.75 19.67 22.39
N SER A 95 3.21 20.53 21.49
CA SER A 95 2.93 20.36 20.06
C SER A 95 3.53 19.08 19.48
N ARG A 96 4.69 18.64 19.99
CA ARG A 96 5.31 17.36 19.64
C ARG A 96 4.49 16.17 20.14
N PHE A 97 4.01 16.22 21.38
CA PHE A 97 3.18 15.14 21.95
C PHE A 97 1.76 15.09 21.39
N SER A 98 1.25 16.19 20.85
CA SER A 98 -0.09 16.25 20.26
C SER A 98 -0.03 16.06 18.74
N LYS A 99 0.41 17.07 17.99
CA LYS A 99 0.26 17.10 16.53
C LYS A 99 1.20 16.12 15.82
N ASP A 100 2.43 16.01 16.29
CA ASP A 100 3.42 15.16 15.62
C ASP A 100 3.18 13.68 15.92
N ILE A 101 2.80 13.33 17.16
CA ILE A 101 2.39 11.95 17.49
C ILE A 101 1.14 11.56 16.71
N ASP A 102 0.12 12.42 16.64
CA ASP A 102 -1.09 12.12 15.87
C ASP A 102 -0.78 11.83 14.40
N THR A 103 0.14 12.60 13.80
CA THR A 103 0.62 12.36 12.43
C THR A 103 1.34 11.02 12.30
N VAL A 104 2.20 10.68 13.27
CA VAL A 104 2.96 9.42 13.29
C VAL A 104 2.06 8.20 13.51
N ASP A 105 0.97 8.35 14.27
CA ASP A 105 0.09 7.25 14.64
C ASP A 105 -1.01 7.00 13.60
N THR A 106 -1.48 8.05 12.91
CA THR A 106 -2.61 7.95 11.97
C THR A 106 -2.17 8.03 10.52
N ILE A 107 -1.41 9.08 10.16
CA ILE A 107 -1.09 9.41 8.77
C ILE A 107 0.01 8.49 8.23
N ILE A 108 1.12 8.34 8.95
CA ILE A 108 2.28 7.57 8.47
C ILE A 108 1.94 6.10 8.19
N PRO A 109 1.27 5.35 9.10
CA PRO A 109 0.98 3.94 8.86
C PRO A 109 0.03 3.76 7.67
N HIS A 110 -0.96 4.64 7.52
CA HIS A 110 -1.85 4.64 6.38
C HIS A 110 -1.11 4.84 5.06
N ILE A 111 -0.21 5.84 4.99
CA ILE A 111 0.61 6.09 3.79
C ILE A 111 1.48 4.89 3.46
N ILE A 112 2.14 4.27 4.45
CA ILE A 112 3.00 3.09 4.22
C ILE A 112 2.19 1.92 3.64
N ILE A 113 1.03 1.61 4.22
CA ILE A 113 0.15 0.53 3.74
C ILE A 113 -0.27 0.79 2.29
N THR A 114 -0.67 2.03 2.00
CA THR A 114 -1.10 2.45 0.65
C THR A 114 0.03 2.39 -0.37
N ILE A 115 1.24 2.89 -0.04
CA ILE A 115 2.40 2.81 -0.93
C ILE A 115 2.75 1.36 -1.24
N VAL A 116 2.78 0.50 -0.22
CA VAL A 116 3.04 -0.93 -0.41
C VAL A 116 2.01 -1.53 -1.36
N TRP A 117 0.73 -1.26 -1.15
CA TRP A 117 -0.34 -1.76 -2.02
C TRP A 117 -0.17 -1.31 -3.48
N ILE A 118 0.01 0.00 -3.71
CA ILE A 118 0.18 0.57 -5.06
C ILE A 118 1.39 -0.03 -5.77
N VAL A 119 2.53 -0.19 -5.07
CA VAL A 119 3.74 -0.77 -5.68
C VAL A 119 3.49 -2.20 -6.17
N TYR A 120 2.86 -3.04 -5.34
CA TYR A 120 2.55 -4.42 -5.75
C TYR A 120 1.50 -4.48 -6.87
N GLU A 121 0.50 -3.59 -6.85
CA GLU A 121 -0.53 -3.51 -7.89
C GLU A 121 0.04 -3.10 -9.25
N VAL A 122 0.90 -2.07 -9.28
CA VAL A 122 1.56 -1.60 -10.50
C VAL A 122 2.47 -2.69 -11.08
N LEU A 123 3.29 -3.32 -10.23
CA LEU A 123 4.17 -4.42 -10.67
C LEU A 123 3.37 -5.58 -11.27
N ALA A 124 2.28 -5.97 -10.62
CA ALA A 124 1.42 -7.04 -11.11
C ALA A 124 0.74 -6.69 -12.43
N THR A 125 0.23 -5.47 -12.57
CA THR A 125 -0.39 -4.99 -13.82
C THR A 125 0.61 -5.05 -14.97
N ILE A 126 1.85 -4.60 -14.75
CA ILE A 126 2.92 -4.67 -15.75
C ILE A 126 3.18 -6.13 -16.16
N VAL A 127 3.28 -7.06 -15.19
CA VAL A 127 3.51 -8.48 -15.47
C VAL A 127 2.37 -9.09 -16.29
N VAL A 128 1.11 -8.85 -15.91
CA VAL A 128 -0.07 -9.38 -16.62
C VAL A 128 -0.12 -8.92 -18.07
N ILE A 129 0.05 -7.62 -18.30
CA ILE A 129 0.02 -7.06 -19.65
C ILE A 129 1.20 -7.60 -20.46
N SER A 130 2.39 -7.73 -19.85
CA SER A 130 3.58 -8.25 -20.54
C SER A 130 3.44 -9.71 -20.98
N ILE A 131 2.73 -10.56 -20.20
CA ILE A 131 2.42 -11.95 -20.58
C ILE A 131 1.47 -11.97 -21.80
N SER A 132 0.46 -11.09 -21.81
CA SER A 132 -0.51 -11.01 -22.91
C SER A 132 0.10 -10.40 -24.18
N THR A 133 0.96 -9.39 -24.03
CA THR A 133 1.52 -8.61 -25.15
C THR A 133 2.98 -8.25 -24.86
N PRO A 134 3.95 -9.10 -25.24
CA PRO A 134 5.37 -8.89 -24.93
C PRO A 134 5.95 -7.57 -25.47
N ILE A 135 5.43 -7.06 -26.59
CA ILE A 135 5.88 -5.78 -27.16
C ILE A 135 5.60 -4.58 -26.25
N PHE A 136 4.66 -4.70 -25.29
CA PHE A 136 4.37 -3.67 -24.29
C PHE A 136 5.60 -3.28 -23.45
N LEU A 137 6.52 -4.22 -23.21
CA LEU A 137 7.76 -3.96 -22.46
C LEU A 137 8.64 -2.90 -23.13
N ALA A 138 8.66 -2.84 -24.47
CA ALA A 138 9.41 -1.82 -25.18
C ALA A 138 8.80 -0.42 -25.01
N VAL A 139 7.47 -0.35 -24.84
CA VAL A 139 6.72 0.91 -24.70
C VAL A 139 6.73 1.44 -23.26
N ILE A 140 6.69 0.55 -22.26
CA ILE A 140 6.66 0.97 -20.84
C ILE A 140 7.99 1.59 -20.39
N VAL A 141 9.12 1.22 -20.99
CA VAL A 141 10.45 1.76 -20.66
C VAL A 141 10.55 3.28 -20.90
N PRO A 142 10.26 3.82 -22.11
CA PRO A 142 10.28 5.26 -22.32
C PRO A 142 9.22 6.01 -21.49
N ILE A 143 8.05 5.41 -21.27
CA ILE A 143 7.01 5.99 -20.40
C ILE A 143 7.53 6.08 -18.95
N GLY A 144 8.15 5.04 -18.43
CA GLY A 144 8.74 5.00 -17.09
C GLY A 144 9.85 6.04 -16.93
N PHE A 145 10.66 6.24 -17.96
CA PHE A 145 11.68 7.30 -17.98
C PHE A 145 11.03 8.68 -17.85
N ILE A 146 10.03 9.01 -18.68
CA ILE A 146 9.30 10.29 -18.60
C ILE A 146 8.65 10.46 -17.22
N TYR A 147 8.00 9.40 -16.71
CA TYR A 147 7.37 9.40 -15.39
C TYR A 147 8.37 9.70 -14.27
N TYR A 148 9.59 9.16 -14.34
CA TYR A 148 10.64 9.44 -13.37
C TYR A 148 11.00 10.93 -13.31
N PHE A 149 11.14 11.61 -14.46
CA PHE A 149 11.39 13.05 -14.48
C PHE A 149 10.21 13.84 -13.94
N ALA A 150 8.99 13.50 -14.37
CA ALA A 150 7.78 14.14 -13.89
C ALA A 150 7.63 13.98 -12.37
N GLN A 151 7.85 12.79 -11.83
CA GLN A 151 7.82 12.50 -10.40
C GLN A 151 8.87 13.32 -9.64
N ARG A 152 10.11 13.40 -10.15
CA ARG A 152 11.17 14.19 -9.51
C ARG A 152 10.82 15.66 -9.43
N PHE A 153 10.26 16.22 -10.51
CA PHE A 153 9.79 17.61 -10.53
C PHE A 153 8.61 17.83 -9.58
N TYR A 154 7.60 16.97 -9.66
CA TYR A 154 6.40 17.02 -8.81
C TYR A 154 6.76 16.99 -7.32
N VAL A 155 7.62 16.06 -6.89
CA VAL A 155 8.02 15.92 -5.47
C VAL A 155 8.77 17.16 -4.98
N ALA A 156 9.61 17.78 -5.82
CA ALA A 156 10.33 19.00 -5.46
C ALA A 156 9.36 20.17 -5.24
N THR A 157 8.44 20.38 -6.19
CA THR A 157 7.44 21.45 -6.14
C THR A 157 6.44 21.25 -5.02
N SER A 158 5.89 20.04 -4.87
CA SER A 158 4.93 19.69 -3.82
C SER A 158 5.50 19.93 -2.42
N ARG A 159 6.76 19.53 -2.18
CA ARG A 159 7.43 19.79 -0.90
C ARG A 159 7.60 21.28 -0.60
N GLN A 160 7.86 22.11 -1.60
CA GLN A 160 7.94 23.56 -1.42
C GLN A 160 6.56 24.15 -1.10
N LEU A 161 5.51 23.68 -1.78
CA LEU A 161 4.14 24.12 -1.53
C LEU A 161 3.67 23.78 -0.11
N MET A 162 3.91 22.55 0.36
CA MET A 162 3.59 22.14 1.74
C MET A 162 4.33 22.98 2.79
N ARG A 163 5.56 23.44 2.50
CA ARG A 163 6.29 24.34 3.39
C ARG A 163 5.64 25.71 3.47
N LEU A 164 5.19 26.26 2.35
CA LEU A 164 4.48 27.55 2.30
C LEU A 164 3.15 27.48 3.04
N GLU A 165 2.39 26.40 2.85
CA GLU A 165 1.14 26.16 3.56
C GLU A 165 1.35 26.01 5.08
N SER A 166 2.48 25.45 5.53
CA SER A 166 2.77 25.33 6.96
C SER A 166 3.17 26.63 7.66
N VAL A 167 3.53 27.66 6.89
CA VAL A 167 3.99 28.98 7.39
C VAL A 167 2.89 30.05 7.28
N SER A 168 1.87 29.81 6.45
CA SER A 168 0.70 30.68 6.29
C SER A 168 -0.41 30.31 7.27
#